data_AF-M4TBL4-F1
#
_entry.id   AF-M4TBL4-F1
#
_cell.length_a   1.000
_cell.length_b   1.000
_cell.length_c   1.000
_cell.angle_alpha   90.00
_cell.angle_beta   90.00
_cell.angle_gamma   90.00
#
_symmetry.space_group_name_H-M   'P 1'
#
loop_
_entity.id
_entity.type
_entity.pdbx_description
1 polymer ?
#
loop_
_entity_poly.entity_id
_entity_poly.type
_entity_poly.pdbx_seq_one_letter_code
_entity_poly.pdbx_strand_id
1 'polypeptide(L)'
;MEATLVSLGVTAAILTWHTAEGAGAGANGNAAAYAMLCKTLNAIAKPYAAPPAAVIDPNIEAEALAFNFSMHHPTAAEELAKEETTERNKLKKTSEAFQVTTDDTFGKNKSTATMAMELRKNKHFSNLKATAHNRHLVASVARIVQQIQETAAAATAADTLGQQASAQKYLNQAIYRADTLNDDIKLTASGGKTRAQSCGTTGADNAQSTTGTSIKHDIMCLCGVVSGNSGTDVCHTFTAALSKAVGNDAELKPGWIKLKAGCTAMGEQTRPDAETTAAAATAAETYIARARTTDGKISHLLGYHETSASSGCTGDDTANQGTCVYYGKGTGADLKYTIKWIDNMRQAATAMAAAEKVAEKRQRLVEKLQALNATLAATASAAMRHQLPVTIKINTKKIKQRKEH
;
A
#
# COMPACT_ATOMS: atom_id res chain seq x y z
N MET A 1 19.73 -12.87 29.18
CA MET A 1 18.54 -13.18 28.36
C MET A 1 18.92 -12.86 26.92
N GLU A 2 19.17 -13.92 26.17
CA GLU A 2 19.66 -13.85 24.80
C GLU A 2 18.58 -13.29 23.87
N ALA A 3 18.96 -12.29 23.08
CA ALA A 3 18.10 -11.72 22.05
C ALA A 3 18.07 -12.69 20.86
N THR A 4 16.96 -13.41 20.72
CA THR A 4 16.72 -14.27 19.55
C THR A 4 16.40 -13.38 18.35
N LEU A 5 17.39 -13.19 17.49
CA LEU A 5 17.25 -12.58 16.18
C LEU A 5 16.43 -13.56 15.30
N VAL A 6 15.15 -13.27 15.10
CA VAL A 6 14.32 -14.04 14.15
C VAL A 6 14.69 -13.57 12.74
N SER A 7 15.59 -14.30 12.10
CA SER A 7 15.86 -14.21 10.67
C SER A 7 14.64 -14.73 9.90
N LEU A 8 13.83 -13.81 9.39
CA LEU A 8 12.83 -14.07 8.34
C LEU A 8 13.58 -14.52 7.08
N GLY A 9 13.80 -15.83 6.95
CA GLY A 9 14.22 -16.45 5.69
C GLY A 9 13.04 -16.47 4.72
N VAL A 10 12.95 -15.47 3.86
CA VAL A 10 12.03 -15.47 2.72
C VAL A 10 12.70 -16.25 1.59
N THR A 11 12.22 -17.46 1.33
CA THR A 11 12.61 -18.27 0.18
C THR A 11 11.98 -17.67 -1.08
N ALA A 12 12.75 -16.89 -1.84
CA ALA A 12 12.35 -16.40 -3.15
C ALA A 12 12.11 -17.60 -4.10
N ALA A 13 10.85 -17.89 -4.41
CA ALA A 13 10.51 -18.87 -5.44
C ALA A 13 10.84 -18.28 -6.81
N ILE A 14 11.98 -18.67 -7.38
CA ILE A 14 12.39 -18.26 -8.72
C ILE A 14 11.43 -18.91 -9.72
N LEU A 15 10.53 -18.10 -10.31
CA LEU A 15 9.69 -18.51 -11.43
C LEU A 15 10.55 -18.70 -12.68
N THR A 16 11.07 -19.90 -12.90
CA THR A 16 11.75 -20.27 -14.14
C THR A 16 10.71 -20.65 -15.21
N TRP A 17 10.81 -20.05 -16.39
CA TRP A 17 9.96 -20.39 -17.53
C TRP A 17 10.81 -21.07 -18.61
N HIS A 18 10.39 -22.26 -19.03
CA HIS A 18 10.93 -22.95 -20.20
C HIS A 18 10.15 -22.51 -21.45
N THR A 19 10.87 -22.12 -22.51
CA THR A 19 10.29 -21.81 -23.81
C THR A 19 9.95 -23.10 -24.54
N ALA A 20 8.67 -23.44 -24.65
CA ALA A 20 8.19 -24.44 -25.60
C ALA A 20 7.47 -23.70 -26.73
N GLU A 21 8.01 -23.77 -27.94
CA GLU A 21 7.36 -23.28 -29.16
C GLU A 21 6.26 -24.28 -29.56
N GLY A 22 5.02 -23.79 -29.71
CA GLY A 22 3.90 -24.63 -30.12
C GLY A 22 3.98 -24.99 -31.61
N ALA A 23 3.75 -26.26 -31.94
CA ALA A 23 3.66 -26.73 -33.31
C ALA A 23 2.30 -26.34 -33.93
N GLY A 24 2.29 -25.26 -34.73
CA GLY A 24 1.15 -24.87 -35.58
C GLY A 24 0.05 -24.03 -34.92
N ALA A 25 -0.86 -23.50 -35.73
CA ALA A 25 -2.11 -22.83 -35.31
C ALA A 25 -3.16 -23.80 -34.73
N GLY A 26 -2.79 -25.08 -34.54
CA GLY A 26 -3.63 -26.09 -33.93
C GLY A 26 -3.90 -25.81 -32.45
N ALA A 27 -4.71 -26.66 -31.83
CA ALA A 27 -4.99 -26.57 -30.40
C ALA A 27 -3.68 -26.46 -29.60
N ASN A 28 -3.63 -25.51 -28.67
CA ASN A 28 -2.50 -25.23 -27.76
C ASN A 28 -1.22 -24.63 -28.38
N GLY A 29 -1.24 -24.12 -29.62
CA GLY A 29 -0.08 -23.44 -30.24
C GLY A 29 0.48 -22.24 -29.43
N ASN A 30 -0.36 -21.62 -28.60
CA ASN A 30 0.01 -20.51 -27.70
C ASN A 30 0.05 -20.88 -26.22
N ALA A 31 -0.07 -22.16 -25.85
CA ALA A 31 -0.22 -22.56 -24.46
C ALA A 31 0.93 -22.09 -23.56
N ALA A 32 2.18 -22.10 -24.03
CA ALA A 32 3.32 -21.62 -23.25
C ALA A 32 3.27 -20.10 -23.01
N ALA A 33 2.99 -19.31 -24.05
CA ALA A 33 2.86 -17.86 -23.94
C ALA A 33 1.63 -17.45 -23.10
N TYR A 34 0.54 -18.22 -23.20
CA TYR A 34 -0.66 -18.01 -22.40
C TYR A 34 -0.41 -18.36 -20.93
N ALA A 35 0.20 -19.51 -20.65
CA ALA A 35 0.57 -19.91 -19.28
C ALA A 35 1.50 -18.89 -18.64
N MET A 36 2.41 -18.29 -19.41
CA MET A 36 3.27 -17.20 -18.96
C MET A 36 2.44 -15.99 -18.50
N LEU A 37 1.58 -15.46 -19.37
CA LEU A 37 0.71 -14.32 -19.04
C LEU A 37 -0.25 -14.65 -17.89
N CYS A 38 -0.71 -15.89 -17.79
CA CYS A 38 -1.54 -16.37 -16.68
C CYS A 38 -0.78 -16.42 -15.36
N LYS A 39 0.47 -16.88 -15.33
CA LYS A 39 1.30 -16.85 -14.12
C LYS A 39 1.53 -15.41 -13.66
N THR A 40 1.83 -14.52 -14.59
CA THR A 40 1.94 -13.07 -14.32
C THR A 40 0.63 -12.50 -13.79
N LEU A 41 -0.51 -12.82 -14.42
CA LEU A 41 -1.84 -12.40 -13.96
C LEU A 41 -2.14 -12.90 -12.55
N ASN A 42 -1.92 -14.19 -12.28
CA ASN A 42 -2.22 -14.80 -11.00
C ASN A 42 -1.38 -14.24 -9.85
N ALA A 43 -0.16 -13.76 -10.13
CA ALA A 43 0.68 -13.07 -9.15
C ALA A 43 0.08 -11.73 -8.68
N ILE A 44 -0.81 -11.10 -9.47
CA ILE A 44 -1.34 -9.76 -9.19
C ILE A 44 -2.88 -9.67 -9.18
N ALA A 45 -3.59 -10.77 -9.44
CA ALA A 45 -5.04 -10.77 -9.63
C ALA A 45 -5.84 -10.53 -8.34
N LYS A 46 -5.29 -10.92 -7.17
CA LYS A 46 -5.93 -10.66 -5.89
C LYS A 46 -5.74 -9.20 -5.47
N PRO A 47 -6.73 -8.60 -4.78
CA PRO A 47 -6.56 -7.26 -4.21
C PRO A 47 -5.35 -7.21 -3.27
N TYR A 48 -4.57 -6.15 -3.40
CA TYR A 48 -3.52 -5.85 -2.43
C TYR A 48 -4.18 -5.47 -1.10
N ALA A 49 -3.65 -6.00 0.00
CA ALA A 49 -3.90 -5.38 1.29
C ALA A 49 -2.58 -5.05 1.96
N ALA A 50 -2.52 -3.82 2.45
CA ALA A 50 -1.35 -3.31 3.14
C ALA A 50 -1.07 -4.11 4.42
N PRO A 51 0.17 -4.06 4.91
CA PRO A 51 0.51 -4.56 6.23
C PRO A 51 -0.39 -3.94 7.31
N PRO A 52 -0.72 -4.69 8.36
CA PRO A 52 -1.50 -4.16 9.46
C PRO A 52 -0.77 -2.97 10.09
N ALA A 53 -1.49 -1.85 10.23
CA ALA A 53 -0.96 -0.66 10.88
C ALA A 53 -1.06 -0.82 12.40
N ALA A 54 0.01 -0.42 13.12
CA ALA A 54 0.03 -0.43 14.57
C ALA A 54 -1.11 0.44 15.14
N VAL A 55 -1.83 -0.08 16.13
CA VAL A 55 -2.94 0.63 16.76
C VAL A 55 -2.39 1.67 17.73
N ILE A 56 -2.86 2.90 17.60
CA ILE A 56 -2.54 3.99 18.53
C ILE A 56 -3.57 3.91 19.65
N ASP A 57 -3.13 3.81 20.89
CA ASP A 57 -4.02 3.95 22.04
C ASP A 57 -4.42 5.43 22.16
N PRO A 58 -5.70 5.78 21.93
CA PRO A 58 -6.16 7.17 21.97
C PRO A 58 -6.04 7.78 23.36
N ASN A 59 -5.96 6.97 24.41
CA ASN A 59 -5.88 7.47 25.78
C ASN A 59 -4.50 8.05 26.11
N ILE A 60 -3.41 7.58 25.48
CA ILE A 60 -2.06 8.07 25.83
C ILE A 60 -1.94 9.58 25.63
N GLU A 61 -2.32 10.09 24.47
CA GLU A 61 -2.25 11.53 24.20
C GLU A 61 -3.27 12.30 25.04
N ALA A 62 -4.51 11.80 25.11
CA ALA A 62 -5.59 12.47 25.83
C ALA A 62 -5.27 12.61 27.33
N GLU A 63 -4.80 11.55 27.97
CA GLU A 63 -4.42 11.53 29.39
C GLU A 63 -3.19 12.39 29.65
N ALA A 64 -2.18 12.36 28.76
CA ALA A 64 -1.00 13.22 28.88
C ALA A 64 -1.38 14.71 28.81
N LEU A 65 -2.26 15.08 27.89
CA LEU A 65 -2.79 16.43 27.76
C LEU A 65 -3.61 16.86 28.98
N ALA A 66 -4.50 15.98 29.44
CA ALA A 66 -5.32 16.21 30.63
C ALA A 66 -4.45 16.38 31.87
N PHE A 67 -3.43 15.53 32.05
CA PHE A 67 -2.47 15.65 33.14
C PHE A 67 -1.73 16.99 33.09
N ASN A 68 -1.22 17.37 31.93
CA ASN A 68 -0.53 18.66 31.74
C ASN A 68 -1.43 19.85 32.03
N PHE A 69 -2.68 19.81 31.55
CA PHE A 69 -3.69 20.85 31.80
C PHE A 69 -4.00 20.96 33.30
N SER A 70 -4.15 19.83 34.00
CA SER A 70 -4.40 19.78 35.44
C SER A 70 -3.28 20.41 36.28
N MET A 71 -2.04 20.37 35.78
CA MET A 71 -0.84 20.83 36.45
C MET A 71 -0.57 22.31 36.21
N HIS A 72 -0.76 22.78 34.97
CA HIS A 72 -0.49 24.17 34.57
C HIS A 72 -1.69 25.10 34.72
N HIS A 73 -2.91 24.58 34.58
CA HIS A 73 -4.15 25.36 34.61
C HIS A 73 -5.17 24.76 35.58
N PRO A 74 -4.82 24.62 36.87
CA PRO A 74 -5.65 23.90 37.83
C PRO A 74 -7.03 24.54 38.05
N THR A 75 -7.10 25.88 38.07
CA THR A 75 -8.37 26.62 38.23
C THR A 75 -9.23 26.50 36.99
N ALA A 76 -8.63 26.65 35.80
CA ALA A 76 -9.34 26.47 34.55
C ALA A 76 -9.89 25.05 34.39
N ALA A 77 -9.16 24.02 34.84
CA ALA A 77 -9.63 22.63 34.83
C ALA A 77 -10.91 22.46 35.66
N GLU A 78 -10.96 23.03 36.87
CA GLU A 78 -12.13 22.98 37.73
C GLU A 78 -13.31 23.78 37.16
N GLU A 79 -13.04 24.96 36.59
CA GLU A 79 -14.08 25.81 35.97
C GLU A 79 -14.69 25.19 34.71
N LEU A 80 -13.86 24.57 33.86
CA LEU A 80 -14.28 23.97 32.59
C LEU A 80 -14.99 22.62 32.79
N ALA A 81 -14.56 21.81 33.75
CA ALA A 81 -15.14 20.48 34.02
C ALA A 81 -16.55 20.53 34.63
N LYS A 82 -17.00 21.70 35.10
CA LYS A 82 -18.37 21.92 35.58
C LYS A 82 -19.42 21.63 34.51
N GLU A 83 -20.50 20.97 34.90
CA GLU A 83 -21.60 20.61 33.98
C GLU A 83 -22.27 21.87 33.39
N GLU A 84 -22.41 22.93 34.18
CA GLU A 84 -23.04 24.19 33.79
C GLU A 84 -22.24 24.99 32.74
N THR A 85 -20.93 24.73 32.61
CA THR A 85 -20.03 25.41 31.66
C THR A 85 -20.20 24.82 30.25
N THR A 86 -21.37 25.00 29.63
CA THR A 86 -21.69 24.37 28.33
C THR A 86 -21.14 25.13 27.12
N GLU A 87 -20.80 26.41 27.28
CA GLU A 87 -20.35 27.31 26.23
C GLU A 87 -19.40 28.37 26.81
N ARG A 88 -18.53 28.93 25.97
CA ARG A 88 -17.46 29.84 26.40
C ARG A 88 -17.98 31.16 26.99
N ASN A 89 -19.08 31.69 26.48
CA ASN A 89 -19.70 32.94 26.97
C ASN A 89 -20.19 32.87 28.43
N LYS A 90 -20.37 31.66 28.99
CA LYS A 90 -20.71 31.45 30.42
C LYS A 90 -19.52 31.61 31.35
N LEU A 91 -18.30 31.64 30.81
CA LEU A 91 -17.10 31.91 31.58
C LEU A 91 -16.95 33.41 31.84
N LYS A 92 -16.51 33.78 33.05
CA LYS A 92 -16.15 35.18 33.34
C LYS A 92 -14.96 35.56 32.47
N LYS A 93 -14.98 36.73 31.81
CA LYS A 93 -13.88 37.20 30.95
C LYS A 93 -12.53 37.29 31.68
N THR A 94 -12.54 37.41 33.00
CA THR A 94 -11.35 37.45 33.86
C THR A 94 -10.90 36.09 34.39
N SER A 95 -11.69 35.03 34.17
CA SER A 95 -11.36 33.68 34.64
C SER A 95 -10.19 33.06 33.89
N GLU A 96 -9.46 32.17 34.55
CA GLU A 96 -8.37 31.43 33.90
C GLU A 96 -8.92 30.58 32.75
N ALA A 97 -10.08 29.94 32.93
CA ALA A 97 -10.75 29.19 31.87
C ALA A 97 -11.02 30.03 30.62
N PHE A 98 -11.44 31.28 30.77
CA PHE A 98 -11.67 32.17 29.61
C PHE A 98 -10.37 32.58 28.91
N GLN A 99 -9.28 32.74 29.67
CA GLN A 99 -7.95 33.12 29.15
C GLN A 99 -7.30 31.99 28.35
N VAL A 100 -7.47 30.73 28.79
CA VAL A 100 -6.85 29.56 28.14
C VAL A 100 -7.72 28.93 27.05
N THR A 101 -8.89 29.51 26.75
CA THR A 101 -9.80 29.04 25.70
C THR A 101 -10.15 30.13 24.70
N THR A 102 -10.34 29.70 23.46
CA THR A 102 -10.97 30.45 22.37
C THR A 102 -12.30 29.79 22.02
N ASP A 103 -13.11 30.42 21.17
CA ASP A 103 -14.38 29.82 20.72
C ASP A 103 -14.11 28.46 20.01
N ASP A 104 -13.04 28.37 19.22
CA ASP A 104 -12.64 27.14 18.51
C ASP A 104 -12.07 26.04 19.43
N THR A 105 -11.41 26.42 20.53
CA THR A 105 -10.74 25.47 21.43
C THR A 105 -11.56 25.09 22.65
N PHE A 106 -12.69 25.77 22.89
CA PHE A 106 -13.52 25.57 24.07
C PHE A 106 -13.94 24.11 24.27
N GLY A 107 -14.48 23.47 23.22
CA GLY A 107 -14.93 22.07 23.31
C GLY A 107 -13.80 21.10 23.66
N LYS A 108 -12.64 21.26 23.00
CA LYS A 108 -11.45 20.44 23.27
C LYS A 108 -10.95 20.65 24.69
N ASN A 109 -10.78 21.90 25.12
CA ASN A 109 -10.26 22.22 26.44
C ASN A 109 -11.25 21.82 27.56
N LYS A 110 -12.57 21.89 27.33
CA LYS A 110 -13.58 21.33 28.25
C LYS A 110 -13.44 19.82 28.39
N SER A 111 -13.28 19.09 27.29
CA SER A 111 -13.05 17.64 27.32
C SER A 111 -11.75 17.30 28.06
N THR A 112 -10.66 18.01 27.76
CA THR A 112 -9.36 17.85 28.43
C THR A 112 -9.46 18.16 29.93
N ALA A 113 -10.17 19.23 30.33
CA ALA A 113 -10.41 19.58 31.72
C ALA A 113 -11.25 18.54 32.46
N THR A 114 -12.27 17.99 31.82
CA THR A 114 -13.12 16.94 32.40
C THR A 114 -12.29 15.69 32.68
N MET A 115 -11.49 15.26 31.70
CA MET A 115 -10.55 14.15 31.86
C MET A 115 -9.50 14.45 32.94
N ALA A 116 -9.01 15.70 33.01
CA ALA A 116 -8.06 16.13 34.03
C ALA A 116 -8.64 15.98 35.45
N MET A 117 -9.92 16.34 35.65
CA MET A 117 -10.60 16.18 36.93
C MET A 117 -10.83 14.71 37.29
N GLU A 118 -11.07 13.84 36.30
CA GLU A 118 -11.15 12.40 36.53
C GLU A 118 -9.79 11.81 36.95
N LEU A 119 -8.72 12.16 36.23
CA LEU A 119 -7.36 11.72 36.54
C LEU A 119 -6.93 12.14 37.96
N ARG A 120 -7.31 13.34 38.41
CA ARG A 120 -7.01 13.82 39.78
C ARG A 120 -7.59 12.95 40.90
N LYS A 121 -8.64 12.16 40.63
CA LYS A 121 -9.17 11.19 41.62
C LYS A 121 -8.17 10.09 41.92
N ASN A 122 -7.22 9.83 41.02
CA ASN A 122 -6.11 8.91 41.24
C ASN A 122 -4.98 9.59 42.03
N LYS A 123 -4.53 8.95 43.12
CA LYS A 123 -3.45 9.46 44.00
C LYS A 123 -2.12 9.68 43.26
N HIS A 124 -1.88 9.01 42.13
CA HIS A 124 -0.68 9.19 41.31
C HIS A 124 -0.71 10.42 40.42
N PHE A 125 -1.88 11.06 40.27
CA PHE A 125 -2.09 12.25 39.42
C PHE A 125 -2.68 13.44 40.21
N SER A 126 -2.82 13.30 41.53
CA SER A 126 -3.35 14.36 42.40
C SER A 126 -2.43 15.58 42.47
N ASN A 127 -2.99 16.78 42.26
CA ASN A 127 -2.46 18.13 42.55
C ASN A 127 -0.91 18.28 42.57
N LEU A 128 -0.24 17.82 41.50
CA LEU A 128 1.17 18.09 41.30
C LEU A 128 1.37 19.60 41.16
N LYS A 129 2.20 20.19 42.02
CA LYS A 129 2.55 21.61 42.00
C LYS A 129 4.05 21.78 41.84
N ALA A 130 4.44 22.79 41.05
CA ALA A 130 5.83 23.21 40.97
C ALA A 130 6.27 23.82 42.32
N THR A 131 7.38 23.33 42.84
CA THR A 131 8.10 23.79 44.03
C THR A 131 9.57 23.97 43.68
N ALA A 132 10.36 24.59 44.55
CA ALA A 132 11.81 24.71 44.34
C ALA A 132 12.50 23.34 44.12
N HIS A 133 12.00 22.29 44.77
CA HIS A 133 12.62 20.96 44.77
C HIS A 133 12.23 20.07 43.58
N ASN A 134 11.10 20.33 42.92
CA ASN A 134 10.60 19.50 41.80
C ASN A 134 10.41 20.28 40.48
N ARG A 135 10.73 21.58 40.42
CA ARG A 135 10.54 22.43 39.22
C ARG A 135 11.11 21.83 37.93
N HIS A 136 12.27 21.15 38.01
CA HIS A 136 12.93 20.54 36.85
C HIS A 136 12.21 19.29 36.34
N LEU A 137 11.56 18.54 37.25
CA LEU A 137 10.74 17.38 36.91
C LEU A 137 9.41 17.83 36.31
N VAL A 138 8.80 18.88 36.88
CA VAL A 138 7.58 19.51 36.32
C VAL A 138 7.83 20.06 34.92
N ALA A 139 8.95 20.75 34.69
CA ALA A 139 9.33 21.19 33.34
C ALA A 139 9.59 20.01 32.40
N SER A 140 10.07 18.87 32.92
CA SER A 140 10.27 17.66 32.12
C SER A 140 8.97 16.95 31.78
N VAL A 141 7.98 16.95 32.66
CA VAL A 141 6.61 16.50 32.39
C VAL A 141 6.04 17.24 31.18
N ALA A 142 6.08 18.58 31.19
CA ALA A 142 5.57 19.39 30.09
C ALA A 142 6.24 19.05 28.75
N ARG A 143 7.57 18.85 28.76
CA ARG A 143 8.33 18.45 27.57
C ARG A 143 7.95 17.06 27.06
N ILE A 144 7.76 16.09 27.97
CA ILE A 144 7.34 14.73 27.60
C ILE A 144 5.94 14.76 26.97
N VAL A 145 5.03 15.56 27.52
CA VAL A 145 3.68 15.75 26.96
C VAL A 145 3.75 16.31 25.54
N GLN A 146 4.58 17.32 25.30
CA GLN A 146 4.81 17.83 23.94
C GLN A 146 5.34 16.74 23.00
N GLN A 147 6.30 15.93 23.46
CA GLN A 147 6.82 14.81 22.67
C GLN A 147 5.77 13.73 22.38
N ILE A 148 4.84 13.48 23.31
CA ILE A 148 3.69 12.59 23.14
C ILE A 148 2.79 13.12 22.01
N GLN A 149 2.42 14.40 22.05
CA GLN A 149 1.60 15.02 21.01
C GLN A 149 2.25 14.95 19.62
N GLU A 150 3.53 15.34 19.52
CA GLU A 150 4.27 15.28 18.26
C GLU A 150 4.39 13.85 17.73
N THR A 151 4.62 12.88 18.61
CA THR A 151 4.75 11.46 18.24
C THR A 151 3.41 10.86 17.83
N ALA A 152 2.31 11.19 18.53
CA ALA A 152 0.96 10.74 18.19
C ALA A 152 0.49 11.31 16.84
N ALA A 153 0.74 12.59 16.58
CA ALA A 153 0.46 13.22 15.29
C ALA A 153 1.27 12.56 14.15
N ALA A 154 2.56 12.32 14.37
CA ALA A 154 3.41 11.63 13.40
C ALA A 154 2.97 10.18 13.15
N ALA A 155 2.52 9.46 14.19
CA ALA A 155 2.02 8.09 14.06
C ALA A 155 0.71 8.04 13.27
N THR A 156 -0.18 9.01 13.49
CA THR A 156 -1.44 9.15 12.78
C THR A 156 -1.22 9.47 11.31
N ALA A 157 -0.31 10.38 11.00
CA ALA A 157 0.06 10.73 9.62
C ALA A 157 0.78 9.60 8.86
N ALA A 158 1.35 8.63 9.56
CA ALA A 158 1.98 7.45 8.99
C ALA A 158 0.95 6.34 8.69
N ASP A 159 -0.08 6.63 7.91
CA ASP A 159 -1.06 5.63 7.47
C ASP A 159 -0.66 4.94 6.15
N THR A 160 -1.10 3.69 5.99
CA THR A 160 -0.81 2.86 4.81
C THR A 160 -1.86 2.97 3.69
N LEU A 161 -2.98 3.67 3.90
CA LEU A 161 -4.12 3.73 2.99
C LEU A 161 -3.74 4.37 1.65
N GLY A 162 -2.97 5.47 1.68
CA GLY A 162 -2.52 6.14 0.46
C GLY A 162 -1.63 5.25 -0.41
N GLN A 163 -0.74 4.47 0.22
CA GLN A 163 0.12 3.52 -0.49
C GLN A 163 -0.66 2.29 -0.97
N GLN A 164 -1.62 1.80 -0.18
CA GLN A 164 -2.53 0.73 -0.57
C GLN A 164 -3.34 1.10 -1.81
N ALA A 165 -3.93 2.30 -1.83
CA ALA A 165 -4.69 2.79 -2.98
C ALA A 165 -3.82 2.92 -4.23
N SER A 166 -2.59 3.42 -4.07
CA SER A 166 -1.62 3.55 -5.16
C SER A 166 -1.21 2.19 -5.73
N ALA A 167 -0.86 1.23 -4.86
CA ALA A 167 -0.53 -0.13 -5.27
C ALA A 167 -1.70 -0.78 -6.02
N GLN A 168 -2.92 -0.72 -5.47
CA GLN A 168 -4.11 -1.30 -6.11
C GLN A 168 -4.41 -0.65 -7.47
N LYS A 169 -4.25 0.67 -7.59
CA LYS A 169 -4.40 1.38 -8.86
C LYS A 169 -3.44 0.85 -9.91
N TYR A 170 -2.15 0.72 -9.58
CA TYR A 170 -1.17 0.21 -10.53
C TYR A 170 -1.40 -1.26 -10.91
N LEU A 171 -1.83 -2.11 -9.97
CA LEU A 171 -2.25 -3.49 -10.29
C LEU A 171 -3.43 -3.50 -11.27
N ASN A 172 -4.46 -2.68 -11.03
CA ASN A 172 -5.60 -2.56 -11.93
C ASN A 172 -5.18 -2.04 -13.32
N GLN A 173 -4.26 -1.07 -13.38
CA GLN A 173 -3.76 -0.56 -14.65
C GLN A 173 -2.93 -1.62 -15.40
N ALA A 174 -2.17 -2.45 -14.70
CA ALA A 174 -1.45 -3.57 -15.31
C ALA A 174 -2.40 -4.63 -15.89
N ILE A 175 -3.47 -4.99 -15.17
CA ILE A 175 -4.41 -6.03 -15.62
C ILE A 175 -5.38 -5.49 -16.68
N TYR A 176 -5.97 -4.32 -16.46
CA TYR A 176 -7.17 -3.85 -17.17
C TYR A 176 -6.96 -2.58 -18.00
N ARG A 177 -5.82 -1.88 -17.87
CA ARG A 177 -5.58 -0.52 -18.40
C ARG A 177 -6.52 0.54 -17.79
N ALA A 178 -7.03 0.30 -16.59
CA ALA A 178 -7.95 1.19 -15.89
C ALA A 178 -7.56 1.28 -14.41
N ASP A 179 -7.97 2.37 -13.75
CA ASP A 179 -7.69 2.56 -12.31
C ASP A 179 -8.48 1.58 -11.43
N THR A 180 -9.55 1.01 -11.97
CA THR A 180 -10.44 0.02 -11.34
C THR A 180 -10.59 -1.24 -12.21
N LEU A 181 -11.20 -2.28 -11.64
CA LEU A 181 -11.57 -3.48 -12.39
C LEU A 181 -12.44 -3.09 -13.60
N ASN A 182 -12.02 -3.51 -14.78
CA ASN A 182 -12.77 -3.33 -16.01
C ASN A 182 -12.54 -4.53 -16.93
N ASP A 183 -13.54 -5.40 -17.05
CA ASP A 183 -13.48 -6.58 -17.91
C ASP A 183 -13.91 -6.30 -19.37
N ASP A 184 -14.35 -5.08 -19.70
CA ASP A 184 -14.76 -4.72 -21.05
C ASP A 184 -13.53 -4.64 -21.96
N ILE A 185 -13.63 -5.18 -23.17
CA ILE A 185 -12.51 -5.18 -24.11
C ILE A 185 -12.96 -5.29 -25.56
N LYS A 186 -12.38 -4.42 -26.38
CA LYS A 186 -12.42 -4.47 -27.83
C LYS A 186 -11.00 -4.37 -28.36
N LEU A 187 -10.63 -5.27 -29.29
CA LEU A 187 -9.33 -5.21 -29.96
C LEU A 187 -9.37 -4.36 -31.24
N THR A 188 -10.54 -4.29 -31.88
CA THR A 188 -10.79 -3.44 -33.05
C THR A 188 -11.71 -2.31 -32.63
N ALA A 189 -11.72 -1.22 -33.40
CA ALA A 189 -12.59 -0.07 -33.15
C ALA A 189 -13.41 0.26 -34.40
N SER A 190 -14.57 0.88 -34.20
CA SER A 190 -15.36 1.46 -35.30
C SER A 190 -14.50 2.46 -36.09
N GLY A 191 -14.39 2.29 -37.42
CA GLY A 191 -13.59 3.17 -38.28
C GLY A 191 -12.27 2.60 -38.80
N GLY A 192 -12.06 1.28 -38.71
CA GLY A 192 -11.01 0.58 -39.48
C GLY A 192 -9.74 0.19 -38.72
N LYS A 193 -9.69 0.33 -37.38
CA LYS A 193 -8.56 -0.20 -36.60
C LYS A 193 -8.57 -1.73 -36.65
N THR A 194 -7.59 -2.31 -37.33
CA THR A 194 -7.45 -3.75 -37.49
C THR A 194 -6.83 -4.41 -36.26
N ARG A 195 -6.95 -5.74 -36.16
CA ARG A 195 -6.30 -6.50 -35.09
C ARG A 195 -4.78 -6.37 -35.16
N ALA A 196 -4.18 -6.41 -36.35
CA ALA A 196 -2.74 -6.20 -36.51
C ALA A 196 -2.31 -4.81 -36.02
N GLN A 197 -3.09 -3.75 -36.30
CA GLN A 197 -2.81 -2.42 -35.75
C GLN A 197 -2.96 -2.34 -34.22
N SER A 198 -3.70 -3.27 -33.61
CA SER A 198 -3.97 -3.30 -32.17
C SER A 198 -3.00 -4.19 -31.38
N CYS A 199 -2.62 -5.32 -31.98
CA CYS A 199 -1.78 -6.39 -31.44
C CYS A 199 -0.34 -6.33 -31.96
N GLY A 200 -0.07 -5.47 -32.94
CA GLY A 200 1.23 -5.15 -33.51
C GLY A 200 1.45 -5.70 -34.92
N THR A 201 2.08 -4.89 -35.75
CA THR A 201 2.60 -5.24 -37.08
C THR A 201 4.12 -5.17 -37.05
N THR A 202 4.80 -6.27 -37.37
CA THR A 202 6.27 -6.34 -37.31
C THR A 202 6.90 -5.42 -38.35
N GLY A 203 7.98 -4.73 -37.99
CA GLY A 203 8.67 -3.81 -38.90
C GLY A 203 7.91 -2.49 -39.18
N ALA A 204 6.77 -2.26 -38.52
CA ALA A 204 6.01 -1.02 -38.57
C ALA A 204 6.16 -0.21 -37.28
N ASP A 205 5.89 1.10 -37.37
CA ASP A 205 6.00 2.04 -36.25
C ASP A 205 5.08 1.72 -35.06
N ASN A 206 3.93 1.08 -35.31
CA ASN A 206 2.99 0.65 -34.27
C ASN A 206 2.55 1.78 -33.30
N ALA A 207 2.57 3.05 -33.71
CA ALA A 207 2.12 4.17 -32.85
C ALA A 207 0.68 3.99 -32.33
N GLN A 208 -0.19 3.38 -33.13
CA GLN A 208 -1.59 3.12 -32.76
C GLN A 208 -1.79 1.79 -32.00
N SER A 209 -0.71 1.02 -31.80
CA SER A 209 -0.76 -0.27 -31.12
C SER A 209 -1.03 -0.11 -29.63
N THR A 210 -1.95 -0.95 -29.16
CA THR A 210 -2.37 -1.06 -27.77
C THR A 210 -1.75 -2.28 -27.08
N THR A 211 -0.90 -3.03 -27.77
CA THR A 211 -0.03 -4.05 -27.18
C THR A 211 0.79 -3.49 -26.03
N GLY A 212 0.96 -4.30 -24.98
CA GLY A 212 1.73 -3.95 -23.80
C GLY A 212 1.04 -2.95 -22.88
N THR A 213 -0.19 -2.53 -23.18
CA THR A 213 -0.93 -1.61 -22.30
C THR A 213 -1.61 -2.29 -21.13
N SER A 214 -1.98 -3.56 -21.26
CA SER A 214 -2.52 -4.39 -20.16
C SER A 214 -2.38 -5.88 -20.46
N ILE A 215 -2.32 -6.70 -19.40
CA ILE A 215 -2.31 -8.17 -19.52
C ILE A 215 -3.60 -8.65 -20.20
N LYS A 216 -4.75 -8.06 -19.87
CA LYS A 216 -6.03 -8.37 -20.54
C LYS A 216 -5.94 -8.19 -22.06
N HIS A 217 -5.39 -7.07 -22.51
CA HIS A 217 -5.23 -6.78 -23.94
C HIS A 217 -4.32 -7.81 -24.62
N ASP A 218 -3.17 -8.08 -24.01
CA ASP A 218 -2.18 -9.01 -24.57
C ASP A 218 -2.70 -10.45 -24.61
N ILE A 219 -3.40 -10.92 -23.57
CA ILE A 219 -4.08 -12.23 -23.58
C ILE A 219 -5.12 -12.29 -24.70
N MET A 220 -5.90 -11.23 -24.91
CA MET A 220 -6.87 -11.21 -26.01
C MET A 220 -6.19 -11.20 -27.39
N CYS A 221 -5.06 -10.51 -27.54
CA CYS A 221 -4.26 -10.55 -28.76
C CYS A 221 -3.57 -11.91 -28.97
N LEU A 222 -3.26 -12.64 -27.92
CA LEU A 222 -2.68 -13.97 -28.01
C LEU A 222 -3.72 -15.04 -28.34
N CYS A 223 -4.93 -14.92 -27.78
CA CYS A 223 -5.90 -16.02 -27.77
C CYS A 223 -7.16 -15.77 -28.60
N GLY A 224 -7.45 -14.52 -28.94
CA GLY A 224 -8.63 -14.16 -29.73
C GLY A 224 -8.44 -14.54 -31.21
N VAL A 225 -9.38 -15.31 -31.75
CA VAL A 225 -9.40 -15.76 -33.15
C VAL A 225 -10.37 -14.96 -34.02
N VAL A 226 -10.11 -14.89 -35.32
CA VAL A 226 -11.03 -14.31 -36.32
C VAL A 226 -12.07 -15.34 -36.79
N SER A 227 -13.15 -14.87 -37.42
CA SER A 227 -14.25 -15.72 -37.88
C SER A 227 -13.79 -16.68 -38.98
N GLY A 228 -14.20 -17.96 -38.89
CA GLY A 228 -13.88 -18.97 -39.91
C GLY A 228 -12.67 -19.84 -39.59
N ASN A 229 -11.90 -19.53 -38.54
CA ASN A 229 -10.73 -20.31 -38.13
C ASN A 229 -11.09 -21.35 -37.06
N SER A 230 -10.50 -22.54 -37.16
CA SER A 230 -10.67 -23.67 -36.24
C SER A 230 -9.98 -23.49 -34.87
N GLY A 231 -9.37 -22.34 -34.62
CA GLY A 231 -8.47 -22.08 -33.50
C GLY A 231 -9.12 -21.74 -32.15
N THR A 232 -10.30 -22.28 -31.81
CA THR A 232 -10.96 -21.96 -30.53
C THR A 232 -10.15 -22.36 -29.29
N ASP A 233 -9.12 -23.19 -29.50
CA ASP A 233 -8.23 -23.77 -28.47
C ASP A 233 -6.76 -23.30 -28.57
N VAL A 234 -6.46 -22.24 -29.32
CA VAL A 234 -5.08 -21.79 -29.58
C VAL A 234 -4.27 -21.59 -28.29
N CYS A 235 -4.86 -20.98 -27.26
CA CYS A 235 -4.18 -20.79 -25.97
C CYS A 235 -4.40 -21.93 -24.97
N HIS A 236 -5.56 -22.57 -25.02
CA HIS A 236 -5.93 -23.67 -24.15
C HIS A 236 -7.22 -24.32 -24.68
N THR A 237 -7.39 -25.62 -24.49
CA THR A 237 -8.67 -26.28 -24.74
C THR A 237 -9.65 -25.98 -23.61
N PHE A 238 -10.68 -25.19 -23.91
CA PHE A 238 -11.76 -24.88 -22.97
C PHE A 238 -12.94 -25.83 -23.18
N THR A 239 -13.65 -26.19 -22.10
CA THR A 239 -14.90 -26.97 -22.19
C THR A 239 -15.97 -26.30 -23.04
N ALA A 240 -15.91 -24.97 -23.20
CA ALA A 240 -16.72 -24.22 -24.14
C ALA A 240 -15.86 -23.18 -24.88
N ALA A 241 -15.77 -23.32 -26.21
CA ALA A 241 -15.04 -22.44 -27.12
C ALA A 241 -15.30 -20.93 -26.88
N LEU A 242 -14.34 -20.09 -27.28
CA LEU A 242 -14.53 -18.64 -27.31
C LEU A 242 -15.72 -18.30 -28.20
N SER A 243 -16.73 -17.65 -27.62
CA SER A 243 -18.06 -17.45 -28.22
C SER A 243 -18.13 -16.34 -29.28
N LYS A 244 -17.06 -15.56 -29.47
CA LYS A 244 -17.04 -14.41 -30.38
C LYS A 244 -15.70 -14.29 -31.09
N ALA A 245 -15.78 -14.11 -32.41
CA ALA A 245 -14.63 -13.78 -33.23
C ALA A 245 -14.17 -12.32 -33.01
N VAL A 246 -12.87 -12.08 -33.17
CA VAL A 246 -12.27 -10.74 -33.14
C VAL A 246 -12.50 -10.05 -34.49
N GLY A 247 -13.38 -9.06 -34.52
CA GLY A 247 -13.62 -8.23 -35.70
C GLY A 247 -14.73 -7.20 -35.48
N ASN A 248 -14.84 -6.20 -36.36
CA ASN A 248 -15.96 -5.24 -36.43
C ASN A 248 -16.39 -4.62 -35.08
N ASP A 249 -15.44 -4.12 -34.29
CA ASP A 249 -15.72 -3.48 -32.97
C ASP A 249 -16.44 -4.43 -31.98
N ALA A 250 -16.27 -5.74 -32.14
CA ALA A 250 -16.88 -6.74 -31.27
C ALA A 250 -16.46 -6.54 -29.81
N GLU A 251 -17.46 -6.60 -28.91
CA GLU A 251 -17.24 -6.70 -27.47
C GLU A 251 -16.82 -8.12 -27.08
N LEU A 252 -15.59 -8.25 -26.56
CA LEU A 252 -14.92 -9.52 -26.30
C LEU A 252 -14.90 -9.91 -24.81
N LYS A 253 -15.54 -9.14 -23.92
CA LYS A 253 -15.68 -9.45 -22.49
C LYS A 253 -16.01 -10.93 -22.18
N PRO A 254 -16.97 -11.60 -22.86
CA PRO A 254 -17.24 -13.01 -22.58
C PRO A 254 -16.02 -13.92 -22.83
N GLY A 255 -15.24 -13.64 -23.87
CA GLY A 255 -14.00 -14.38 -24.17
C GLY A 255 -12.92 -14.09 -23.14
N TRP A 256 -12.76 -12.82 -22.76
CA TRP A 256 -11.83 -12.42 -21.70
C TRP A 256 -12.14 -13.12 -20.36
N ILE A 257 -13.41 -13.14 -19.93
CA ILE A 257 -13.80 -13.81 -18.68
C ILE A 257 -13.42 -15.30 -18.69
N LYS A 258 -13.61 -15.99 -19.82
CA LYS A 258 -13.19 -17.39 -19.97
C LYS A 258 -11.68 -17.56 -19.87
N LEU A 259 -10.91 -16.73 -20.57
CA LEU A 259 -9.44 -16.75 -20.52
C LEU A 259 -8.90 -16.38 -19.13
N LYS A 260 -9.53 -15.43 -18.45
CA LYS A 260 -9.18 -15.08 -17.06
C LYS A 260 -9.42 -16.26 -16.12
N ALA A 261 -10.57 -16.94 -16.25
CA ALA A 261 -10.88 -18.14 -15.48
C ALA A 261 -9.92 -19.30 -15.78
N GLY A 262 -9.50 -19.46 -17.04
CA GLY A 262 -8.45 -20.41 -17.43
C GLY A 262 -7.14 -20.16 -16.70
N CYS A 263 -6.72 -18.90 -16.58
CA CYS A 263 -5.54 -18.55 -15.79
C CYS A 263 -5.69 -18.97 -14.33
N THR A 264 -6.84 -18.71 -13.69
CA THR A 264 -7.10 -19.16 -12.32
C THR A 264 -7.03 -20.69 -12.17
N ALA A 265 -7.46 -21.45 -13.17
CA ALA A 265 -7.37 -22.91 -13.15
C ALA A 265 -5.93 -23.44 -13.32
N MET A 266 -5.02 -22.66 -13.94
CA MET A 266 -3.63 -23.04 -14.17
C MET A 266 -2.72 -22.89 -12.94
N GLY A 267 -3.16 -22.18 -11.90
CA GLY A 267 -2.35 -22.01 -10.70
C GLY A 267 -3.00 -21.12 -9.65
N GLU A 268 -2.55 -21.27 -8.41
CA GLU A 268 -3.06 -20.48 -7.30
C GLU A 268 -2.77 -18.99 -7.49
N GLN A 269 -3.77 -18.17 -7.21
CA GLN A 269 -3.61 -16.73 -7.12
C GLN A 269 -3.06 -16.40 -5.72
N THR A 270 -1.86 -15.84 -5.66
CA THR A 270 -1.27 -15.36 -4.41
C THR A 270 -1.75 -13.94 -4.14
N ARG A 271 -1.72 -13.52 -2.86
CA ARG A 271 -1.86 -12.10 -2.56
C ARG A 271 -0.57 -11.41 -3.04
N PRO A 272 -0.65 -10.32 -3.82
CA PRO A 272 0.54 -9.63 -4.27
C PRO A 272 1.27 -8.98 -3.10
N ASP A 273 2.60 -9.06 -3.14
CA ASP A 273 3.53 -8.29 -2.31
C ASP A 273 4.61 -7.65 -3.21
N ALA A 274 5.48 -6.83 -2.62
CA ALA A 274 6.48 -6.09 -3.38
C ALA A 274 7.45 -7.01 -4.14
N GLU A 275 7.93 -8.08 -3.50
CA GLU A 275 8.92 -8.99 -4.05
C GLU A 275 8.32 -9.84 -5.17
N THR A 276 7.19 -10.51 -4.90
CA THR A 276 6.53 -11.39 -5.86
C THR A 276 6.02 -10.63 -7.08
N THR A 277 5.51 -9.41 -6.90
CA THR A 277 5.09 -8.55 -8.01
C THR A 277 6.27 -8.12 -8.87
N ALA A 278 7.38 -7.70 -8.27
CA ALA A 278 8.59 -7.30 -9.01
C ALA A 278 9.26 -8.48 -9.72
N ALA A 279 9.30 -9.65 -9.08
CA ALA A 279 9.81 -10.88 -9.67
C ALA A 279 8.97 -11.33 -10.87
N ALA A 280 7.63 -11.31 -10.75
CA ALA A 280 6.72 -11.62 -11.85
C ALA A 280 6.89 -10.64 -13.04
N ALA A 281 7.10 -9.35 -12.76
CA ALA A 281 7.38 -8.34 -13.79
C ALA A 281 8.70 -8.61 -14.53
N THR A 282 9.76 -8.96 -13.78
CA THR A 282 11.08 -9.29 -14.35
C THR A 282 11.05 -10.58 -15.17
N ALA A 283 10.35 -11.61 -14.68
CA ALA A 283 10.17 -12.87 -15.40
C ALA A 283 9.42 -12.64 -16.72
N ALA A 284 8.33 -11.86 -16.68
CA ALA A 284 7.57 -11.41 -17.84
C ALA A 284 8.47 -10.75 -18.88
N GLU A 285 9.20 -9.72 -18.48
CA GLU A 285 10.10 -8.97 -19.37
C GLU A 285 11.15 -9.88 -19.99
N THR A 286 11.78 -10.74 -19.18
CA THR A 286 12.84 -11.66 -19.64
C THR A 286 12.32 -12.63 -20.70
N TYR A 287 11.12 -13.18 -20.50
CA TYR A 287 10.54 -14.12 -21.47
C TYR A 287 10.14 -13.43 -22.76
N ILE A 288 9.53 -12.25 -22.66
CA ILE A 288 9.14 -11.47 -23.83
C ILE A 288 10.38 -11.08 -24.62
N ALA A 289 11.44 -10.62 -23.97
CA ALA A 289 12.70 -10.27 -24.62
C ALA A 289 13.37 -11.44 -25.35
N ARG A 290 13.15 -12.67 -24.89
CA ARG A 290 13.67 -13.89 -25.54
C ARG A 290 12.80 -14.40 -26.68
N ALA A 291 11.52 -14.02 -26.71
CA ALA A 291 10.58 -14.47 -27.73
C ALA A 291 10.92 -13.84 -29.08
N ARG A 292 11.02 -14.66 -30.12
CA ARG A 292 11.47 -14.25 -31.46
C ARG A 292 10.90 -15.16 -32.54
N THR A 293 10.95 -14.70 -33.78
CA THR A 293 10.67 -15.54 -34.95
C THR A 293 11.70 -16.66 -35.08
N THR A 294 11.33 -17.74 -35.78
CA THR A 294 12.22 -18.89 -36.03
C THR A 294 13.52 -18.47 -36.74
N ASP A 295 13.45 -17.50 -37.65
CA ASP A 295 14.63 -16.94 -38.34
C ASP A 295 15.41 -15.91 -37.51
N GLY A 296 14.93 -15.59 -36.30
CA GLY A 296 15.55 -14.69 -35.35
C GLY A 296 15.52 -13.21 -35.72
N LYS A 297 14.87 -12.83 -36.84
CA LYS A 297 14.89 -11.43 -37.33
C LYS A 297 13.99 -10.50 -36.54
N ILE A 298 12.93 -11.02 -35.93
CA ILE A 298 12.00 -10.25 -35.11
C ILE A 298 12.05 -10.79 -33.68
N SER A 299 12.17 -9.89 -32.70
CA SER A 299 12.14 -10.20 -31.27
C SER A 299 10.94 -9.56 -30.58
N HIS A 300 10.68 -9.92 -29.32
CA HIS A 300 9.52 -9.45 -28.54
C HIS A 300 8.20 -9.71 -29.28
N LEU A 301 8.10 -10.90 -29.86
CA LEU A 301 6.92 -11.41 -30.52
C LEU A 301 6.47 -12.66 -29.77
N LEU A 302 5.35 -12.57 -29.06
CA LEU A 302 4.75 -13.71 -28.36
C LEU A 302 3.70 -14.40 -29.21
N GLY A 303 3.68 -15.73 -29.14
CA GLY A 303 2.65 -16.56 -29.73
C GLY A 303 2.93 -16.99 -31.16
N TYR A 304 1.98 -17.72 -31.71
CA TYR A 304 2.02 -18.38 -32.99
C TYR A 304 2.05 -17.36 -34.12
N HIS A 305 2.91 -17.64 -35.08
CA HIS A 305 3.03 -16.93 -36.34
C HIS A 305 3.60 -17.89 -37.38
N GLU A 306 3.17 -17.75 -38.62
CA GLU A 306 3.72 -18.49 -39.74
C GLU A 306 4.95 -17.73 -40.28
N THR A 307 6.05 -18.48 -40.48
CA THR A 307 7.35 -18.01 -41.02
C THR A 307 7.87 -16.69 -40.44
N SER A 308 7.72 -15.58 -41.18
CA SER A 308 8.36 -14.29 -40.91
C SER A 308 7.50 -13.30 -40.11
N ALA A 309 6.23 -13.63 -39.85
CA ALA A 309 5.25 -12.74 -39.21
C ALA A 309 5.08 -11.36 -39.88
N SER A 310 5.51 -11.19 -41.14
CA SER A 310 5.58 -9.89 -41.81
C SER A 310 4.24 -9.18 -42.00
N SER A 311 3.11 -9.90 -41.95
CA SER A 311 1.76 -9.31 -41.97
C SER A 311 1.24 -8.93 -40.57
N GLY A 312 1.98 -9.29 -39.52
CA GLY A 312 1.67 -8.97 -38.13
C GLY A 312 0.63 -9.89 -37.48
N CYS A 313 0.15 -9.44 -36.32
CA CYS A 313 -0.71 -10.23 -35.45
C CYS A 313 -2.20 -10.08 -35.82
N THR A 314 -2.60 -10.74 -36.91
CA THR A 314 -3.95 -10.68 -37.49
C THR A 314 -4.93 -11.70 -36.91
N GLY A 315 -4.45 -12.71 -36.18
CA GLY A 315 -5.27 -13.80 -35.65
C GLY A 315 -5.64 -14.86 -36.70
N ASP A 316 -5.07 -14.75 -37.90
CA ASP A 316 -5.17 -15.68 -39.01
C ASP A 316 -4.05 -16.75 -38.91
N ASP A 317 -4.26 -17.93 -39.48
CA ASP A 317 -3.29 -19.05 -39.52
C ASP A 317 -2.61 -19.23 -40.90
N THR A 318 -2.91 -18.35 -41.85
CA THR A 318 -2.26 -18.28 -43.16
C THR A 318 -0.83 -17.71 -43.11
N ALA A 319 -0.13 -17.80 -44.24
CA ALA A 319 1.29 -17.48 -44.30
C ALA A 319 1.61 -16.03 -43.86
N ASN A 320 2.72 -15.87 -43.12
CA ASN A 320 3.21 -14.61 -42.54
C ASN A 320 2.29 -13.93 -41.50
N GLN A 321 1.26 -14.61 -41.03
CA GLN A 321 0.26 -14.10 -40.08
C GLN A 321 0.23 -14.96 -38.80
N GLY A 322 -0.49 -14.51 -37.77
CA GLY A 322 -0.60 -15.28 -36.54
C GLY A 322 -1.47 -14.69 -35.43
N THR A 323 -1.86 -15.56 -34.51
CA THR A 323 -2.37 -15.21 -33.18
C THR A 323 -1.20 -14.86 -32.26
N CYS A 324 -0.73 -13.62 -32.37
CA CYS A 324 0.45 -13.16 -31.65
C CYS A 324 0.29 -11.79 -30.98
N VAL A 325 1.33 -11.37 -30.27
CA VAL A 325 1.49 -10.06 -29.64
C VAL A 325 2.89 -9.53 -29.96
N TYR A 326 2.98 -8.40 -30.67
CA TYR A 326 4.26 -7.75 -30.99
C TYR A 326 4.43 -6.42 -30.25
N TYR A 327 5.52 -6.31 -29.48
CA TYR A 327 5.75 -5.17 -28.58
C TYR A 327 6.58 -4.03 -29.17
N GLY A 328 7.12 -4.19 -30.37
CA GLY A 328 7.95 -3.17 -31.00
C GLY A 328 7.15 -1.92 -31.39
N LYS A 329 7.65 -0.74 -31.03
CA LYS A 329 7.12 0.59 -31.42
C LYS A 329 8.26 1.46 -31.95
N GLY A 330 8.03 2.26 -32.97
CA GLY A 330 9.10 2.90 -33.75
C GLY A 330 9.60 2.02 -34.89
N THR A 331 10.46 2.56 -35.74
CA THR A 331 11.12 1.83 -36.84
C THR A 331 12.61 2.11 -36.87
N GLY A 332 13.39 1.17 -37.41
CA GLY A 332 14.83 1.36 -37.57
C GLY A 332 15.54 1.63 -36.24
N ALA A 333 16.30 2.73 -36.19
CA ALA A 333 17.06 3.12 -34.99
C ALA A 333 16.19 3.54 -33.79
N ASP A 334 14.92 3.90 -34.02
CA ASP A 334 14.01 4.37 -32.97
C ASP A 334 13.13 3.27 -32.37
N LEU A 335 13.34 2.01 -32.78
CA LEU A 335 12.57 0.86 -32.30
C LEU A 335 12.76 0.64 -30.79
N LYS A 336 11.65 0.64 -30.04
CA LYS A 336 11.57 0.42 -28.59
C LYS A 336 10.58 -0.68 -28.27
N TYR A 337 10.84 -1.41 -27.18
CA TYR A 337 9.97 -2.49 -26.69
C TYR A 337 9.37 -2.10 -25.33
N THR A 338 8.44 -1.15 -25.34
CA THR A 338 7.81 -0.64 -24.11
C THR A 338 6.60 -1.49 -23.72
N ILE A 339 6.59 -1.98 -22.48
CA ILE A 339 5.52 -2.82 -21.94
C ILE A 339 4.95 -2.17 -20.68
N LYS A 340 3.95 -1.31 -20.86
CA LYS A 340 3.37 -0.47 -19.81
C LYS A 340 2.79 -1.26 -18.64
N TRP A 341 2.24 -2.45 -18.87
CA TRP A 341 1.75 -3.27 -17.74
C TRP A 341 2.88 -3.81 -16.86
N ILE A 342 4.09 -4.05 -17.40
CA ILE A 342 5.27 -4.39 -16.60
C ILE A 342 5.70 -3.18 -15.77
N ASP A 343 5.71 -1.98 -16.36
CA ASP A 343 6.03 -0.75 -15.63
C ASP A 343 5.01 -0.47 -14.50
N ASN A 344 3.73 -0.75 -14.74
CA ASN A 344 2.70 -0.64 -13.71
C ASN A 344 2.93 -1.67 -12.60
N MET A 345 3.32 -2.91 -12.90
CA MET A 345 3.69 -3.88 -11.85
C MET A 345 4.88 -3.41 -11.01
N ARG A 346 5.90 -2.80 -11.62
CA ARG A 346 7.05 -2.22 -10.91
C ARG A 346 6.64 -1.06 -9.99
N GLN A 347 5.74 -0.20 -10.47
CA GLN A 347 5.18 0.90 -9.65
C GLN A 347 4.31 0.37 -8.51
N ALA A 348 3.52 -0.68 -8.76
CA ALA A 348 2.76 -1.37 -7.71
C ALA A 348 3.70 -1.92 -6.63
N ALA A 349 4.75 -2.65 -7.01
CA ALA A 349 5.76 -3.16 -6.08
C ALA A 349 6.44 -2.05 -5.26
N THR A 350 6.74 -0.91 -5.89
CA THR A 350 7.31 0.26 -5.21
C THR A 350 6.34 0.83 -4.17
N ALA A 351 5.05 0.96 -4.50
CA ALA A 351 4.03 1.41 -3.56
C ALA A 351 3.80 0.41 -2.41
N MET A 352 3.89 -0.91 -2.67
CA MET A 352 3.81 -1.94 -1.63
C MET A 352 4.99 -1.85 -0.65
N ALA A 353 6.22 -1.72 -1.15
CA ALA A 353 7.40 -1.52 -0.31
C ALA A 353 7.34 -0.20 0.49
N ALA A 354 6.73 0.85 -0.08
CA ALA A 354 6.45 2.08 0.65
C ALA A 354 5.42 1.88 1.76
N ALA A 355 4.37 1.09 1.54
CA ALA A 355 3.38 0.75 2.56
C ALA A 355 4.02 0.01 3.75
N GLU A 356 4.94 -0.93 3.48
CA GLU A 356 5.72 -1.64 4.52
C GLU A 356 6.57 -0.66 5.35
N LYS A 357 7.32 0.23 4.70
CA LYS A 357 8.12 1.25 5.41
C LYS A 357 7.26 2.19 6.26
N VAL A 358 6.06 2.54 5.78
CA VAL A 358 5.12 3.37 6.54
C VAL A 358 4.57 2.61 7.74
N ALA A 359 4.22 1.33 7.58
CA ALA A 359 3.77 0.49 8.69
C ALA A 359 4.86 0.35 9.77
N GLU A 360 6.11 0.09 9.37
CA GLU A 360 7.26 0.02 10.30
C GLU A 360 7.52 1.35 11.01
N LYS A 361 7.43 2.47 10.27
CA LYS A 361 7.54 3.81 10.86
C LYS A 361 6.46 4.02 11.92
N ARG A 362 5.21 3.65 11.61
CA ARG A 362 4.10 3.77 12.54
C ARG A 362 4.30 2.88 13.77
N GLN A 363 4.74 1.64 13.60
CA GLN A 363 5.07 0.74 14.70
C GLN A 363 6.10 1.36 15.65
N ARG A 364 7.22 1.86 15.13
CA ARG A 364 8.25 2.54 15.94
C ARG A 364 7.71 3.78 16.67
N LEU A 365 6.81 4.53 16.05
CA LEU A 365 6.19 5.69 16.69
C LEU A 365 5.22 5.28 17.81
N VAL A 366 4.47 4.19 17.64
CA VAL A 366 3.59 3.64 18.68
C VAL A 366 4.42 3.12 19.87
N GLU A 367 5.52 2.41 19.63
CA GLU A 367 6.43 1.96 20.69
C GLU A 367 7.05 3.16 21.44
N LYS A 368 7.48 4.19 20.70
CA LYS A 368 7.97 5.44 21.31
C LYS A 368 6.88 6.11 22.15
N LEU A 369 5.63 6.12 21.68
CA LEU A 369 4.49 6.69 22.40
C LEU A 369 4.25 5.96 23.73
N GLN A 370 4.31 4.62 23.73
CA GLN A 370 4.22 3.80 24.94
C GLN A 370 5.37 4.08 25.91
N ALA A 371 6.60 4.18 25.41
CA ALA A 371 7.77 4.51 26.23
C ALA A 371 7.69 5.92 26.83
N LEU A 372 7.22 6.90 26.06
CA LEU A 372 6.98 8.26 26.55
C LEU A 372 5.89 8.28 27.63
N ASN A 373 4.82 7.51 27.48
CA ASN A 373 3.77 7.38 28.50
C ASN A 373 4.32 6.82 29.82
N ALA A 374 5.11 5.74 29.75
CA ALA A 374 5.77 5.18 30.93
C ALA A 374 6.73 6.19 31.58
N THR A 375 7.47 6.94 30.76
CA THR A 375 8.39 7.99 31.22
C THR A 375 7.64 9.16 31.88
N LEU A 376 6.49 9.54 31.33
CA LEU A 376 5.61 10.56 31.91
C LEU A 376 5.16 10.14 33.31
N ALA A 377 4.64 8.93 33.46
CA ALA A 377 4.18 8.39 34.74
C ALA A 377 5.31 8.32 35.78
N ALA A 378 6.50 7.85 35.38
CA ALA A 378 7.68 7.80 36.25
C ALA A 378 8.16 9.19 36.69
N THR A 379 8.21 10.14 35.76
CA THR A 379 8.65 11.52 36.02
C THR A 379 7.64 12.25 36.91
N ALA A 380 6.35 12.09 36.65
CA ALA A 380 5.27 12.63 37.48
C ALA A 380 5.35 12.08 38.91
N SER A 381 5.52 10.75 39.05
CA SER A 381 5.67 10.10 40.35
C SER A 381 6.89 10.61 41.13
N ALA A 382 8.03 10.81 40.45
CA ALA A 382 9.22 11.40 41.07
C ALA A 382 8.95 12.85 41.51
N ALA A 383 8.29 13.65 40.66
CA ALA A 383 7.96 15.04 40.97
C ALA A 383 7.06 15.15 42.21
N MET A 384 6.11 14.23 42.38
CA MET A 384 5.25 14.16 43.57
C MET A 384 6.01 13.78 44.84
N ARG A 385 6.94 12.81 44.78
CA ARG A 385 7.78 12.45 45.94
C ARG A 385 8.60 13.64 46.45
N HIS A 386 9.10 14.47 45.54
CA HIS A 386 9.85 15.68 45.86
C HIS A 386 8.97 16.88 46.25
N GLN A 387 7.64 16.79 46.10
CA GLN A 387 6.69 17.81 46.55
C GLN A 387 6.33 17.65 48.04
N LEU A 388 6.37 16.42 48.57
CA LEU A 388 6.10 16.18 49.99
C LEU A 388 7.19 16.85 50.85
N PRO A 389 6.83 17.54 51.96
CA PRO A 389 7.81 18.14 52.83
C PRO A 389 8.70 17.03 53.40
N VAL A 390 9.97 17.02 53.02
CA VAL A 390 11.01 16.24 53.67
C VAL A 390 11.18 16.83 55.07
N THR A 391 10.34 16.35 55.99
CA THR A 391 10.38 16.77 57.39
C THR A 391 11.52 16.00 58.04
N ILE A 392 12.76 16.47 57.83
CA ILE A 392 13.87 16.04 58.69
C ILE A 392 13.57 16.64 60.05
N LYS A 393 12.95 15.85 60.94
CA LYS A 393 12.93 16.15 62.36
C LYS A 393 14.36 16.03 62.87
N ILE A 394 15.16 17.09 62.72
CA ILE A 394 16.42 17.21 63.44
C ILE A 394 16.03 17.29 64.91
N ASN A 395 16.23 16.20 65.64
CA ASN A 395 15.92 16.12 67.06
C ASN A 395 16.98 16.93 67.84
N THR A 396 16.83 18.24 67.88
CA THR A 396 17.73 19.18 68.57
C THR A 396 17.73 19.02 70.09
N LYS A 397 16.87 18.16 70.67
CA LYS A 397 16.89 17.86 72.11
C LYS A 397 18.15 17.11 72.58
N LYS A 398 18.91 16.45 71.69
CA LYS A 398 20.15 15.73 72.09
C LYS A 398 21.44 16.55 72.06
N ILE A 399 21.44 17.79 71.54
CA ILE A 399 22.65 18.61 71.44
C ILE A 399 22.87 19.49 72.69
N LYS A 400 21.83 19.82 73.45
CA LYS A 400 21.97 20.60 74.70
C LYS A 400 22.38 19.77 75.93
N GLN A 401 22.21 18.45 75.93
CA GLN A 401 22.63 17.60 77.07
C GLN A 401 24.08 17.11 77.01
N ARG A 402 24.87 17.53 76.01
CA ARG A 402 26.30 17.18 75.91
C ARG A 402 27.26 18.33 76.22
N LYS A 403 26.75 19.45 76.73
CA LYS A 403 27.55 20.61 77.18
C LYS A 403 27.62 20.79 78.70
N GLU A 404 27.05 19.86 79.49
CA GLU A 404 27.04 19.94 80.96
C GLU A 404 27.51 18.65 81.65
N HIS A 405 28.43 17.89 81.03
CA HIS A 405 29.21 16.87 81.72
C HIS A 405 30.69 16.99 81.37
#